data_AF-A0A1F3KST9-F1
#
_entry.id   AF-A0A1F3KST9-F1
#
_cell.length_a   1.000
_cell.length_b   1.000
_cell.length_c   1.000
_cell.angle_alpha   90.00
_cell.angle_beta   90.00
_cell.angle_gamma   90.00
#
_symmetry.space_group_name_H-M   'P 1'
#
loop_
_entity.id
_entity.type
_entity.pdbx_description
1 polymer ?
#
loop_
_entity_poly.entity_id
_entity_poly.type
_entity_poly.pdbx_seq_one_letter_code
_entity_poly.pdbx_strand_id
1 'polypeptide(L)' 'MKKLSLVILGLMMLAMLGFISCKKECTCISYINGVEVSRTTTEVKGKCSELDSQTTTAGMTSEVKCN' A
#
# COMPACT_ATOMS: atom_id res chain seq x y z
N MET A 1 -14.81 17.20 41.64
CA MET A 1 -13.92 17.41 40.48
C MET A 1 -13.05 16.18 40.12
N LYS A 2 -13.44 14.94 40.43
CA LYS A 2 -12.65 13.73 40.14
C LYS A 2 -13.11 12.94 38.89
N LYS A 3 -14.26 13.32 38.31
CA LYS A 3 -14.88 12.58 37.18
C LYS A 3 -14.51 13.16 35.80
N LEU A 4 -13.90 14.34 35.74
CA LEU A 4 -13.59 15.05 34.49
C LEU A 4 -12.32 14.51 33.81
N SER A 5 -11.36 13.97 34.58
CA SER A 5 -10.07 13.49 34.03
C SER A 5 -10.17 12.17 33.26
N LEU A 6 -11.20 11.35 33.50
CA LEU A 6 -11.35 10.04 32.83
C LEU A 6 -11.83 10.15 31.39
N VAL A 7 -12.57 11.22 31.05
CA VAL A 7 -13.10 11.43 29.70
C VAL A 7 -12.00 11.91 28.73
N ILE A 8 -11.07 12.73 29.22
CA ILE A 8 -10.00 13.31 28.40
C ILE A 8 -8.94 12.25 28.03
N LEU A 9 -8.66 11.30 28.92
CA LEU A 9 -7.75 10.19 28.63
C LEU A 9 -8.29 9.23 27.57
N GLY A 10 -9.61 8.97 27.57
CA GLY A 10 -10.25 8.10 26.58
C GLY A 10 -10.23 8.66 25.16
N LEU A 11 -10.41 9.98 25.02
CA LEU A 11 -10.37 10.68 23.73
C LEU A 11 -8.97 10.72 23.10
N MET A 12 -7.90 10.70 23.91
CA MET A 12 -6.52 10.63 23.39
C MET A 12 -6.19 9.26 22.76
N MET A 13 -6.78 8.16 23.25
CA MET A 13 -6.56 6.84 22.64
C MET A 13 -7.29 6.65 21.31
N LEU A 14 -8.46 7.27 21.14
CA LEU A 14 -9.20 7.26 19.86
C LEU A 14 -8.48 8.06 18.76
N ALA A 15 -7.74 9.11 19.13
CA ALA A 15 -6.94 9.88 18.18
C ALA A 15 -5.72 9.13 17.63
N MET A 16 -5.19 8.14 18.38
CA MET A 16 -4.05 7.32 17.92
C MET A 16 -4.45 6.25 16.91
N LEU A 17 -5.71 5.79 16.92
CA LEU A 17 -6.25 4.90 15.89
C LEU A 17 -6.51 5.62 14.56
N GLY A 18 -6.58 6.95 14.56
CA GLY A 18 -6.81 7.77 13.38
C GLY A 18 -5.63 7.86 12.41
N PHE A 19 -4.46 7.31 12.76
CA PHE A 19 -3.25 7.35 11.94
C PHE A 19 -2.64 5.98 11.65
N ILE A 20 -3.43 4.90 11.70
CA ILE A 20 -3.11 3.75 10.85
C ILE A 20 -3.42 4.20 9.42
N SER A 21 -2.54 5.03 8.83
CA SER A 21 -2.32 4.99 7.39
C SER A 21 -2.17 3.52 7.08
N CYS A 22 -3.22 2.89 6.55
CA CYS A 22 -3.20 1.51 6.11
C CYS A 22 -2.17 1.43 4.99
N LYS A 23 -0.90 1.29 5.36
CA LYS A 23 0.14 0.87 4.45
C LYS A 23 -0.26 -0.54 4.08
N LYS A 24 -0.65 -0.72 2.83
CA LYS A 24 -0.89 -2.05 2.29
C LYS A 24 0.44 -2.55 1.80
N GLU A 25 0.82 -3.74 2.25
CA GLU A 25 1.84 -4.50 1.56
C GLU A 25 1.26 -4.93 0.22
N CYS A 26 1.89 -4.47 -0.84
CA CYS A 26 1.56 -4.81 -2.21
C CYS A 26 2.67 -5.68 -2.78
N THR A 27 2.30 -6.77 -3.44
CA THR A 27 3.24 -7.61 -4.17
C THR A 27 3.20 -7.22 -5.64
N CYS A 28 4.30 -6.66 -6.13
CA CYS A 28 4.50 -6.30 -7.53
C CYS A 28 5.23 -7.42 -8.26
N ILE A 29 4.64 -7.90 -9.35
CA ILE A 29 5.20 -8.91 -10.23
C ILE A 29 5.50 -8.24 -11.58
N SER A 30 6.75 -8.32 -12.00
CA SER A 30 7.20 -7.84 -13.30
C SER A 30 7.17 -8.97 -14.31
N TYR A 31 6.61 -8.71 -15.48
CA TYR A 31 6.55 -9.60 -16.63
C TYR A 31 7.26 -8.98 -17.82
N ILE A 32 8.00 -9.80 -18.57
CA ILE A 32 8.53 -9.42 -19.88
C ILE A 32 7.97 -10.43 -20.89
N ASN A 33 7.26 -9.93 -21.91
CA ASN A 33 6.55 -10.74 -22.90
C ASN A 33 5.64 -11.81 -22.26
N GLY A 34 4.97 -11.46 -21.16
CA GLY A 34 4.08 -12.36 -20.41
C GLY A 34 4.78 -13.36 -19.49
N VAL A 35 6.11 -13.35 -19.40
CA VAL A 35 6.88 -14.23 -18.50
C VAL A 35 7.25 -13.48 -17.23
N GLU A 36 6.93 -14.02 -16.05
CA GLU A 36 7.34 -13.46 -14.75
C GLU A 36 8.88 -13.46 -14.65
N VAL A 37 9.46 -12.27 -14.46
CA VAL A 37 10.91 -12.08 -14.34
C VAL A 37 11.34 -11.63 -12.94
N SER A 38 10.42 -11.05 -12.17
CA SER A 38 10.72 -10.56 -10.82
C SER A 38 9.46 -10.41 -9.99
N ARG A 39 9.62 -10.53 -8.67
CA ARG A 39 8.57 -10.32 -7.67
C ARG A 39 9.15 -9.55 -6.49
N THR A 40 8.49 -8.45 -6.12
CA THR A 40 8.93 -7.57 -5.04
C THR A 40 7.73 -7.14 -4.19
N THR A 41 7.88 -7.16 -2.87
CA THR A 41 6.86 -6.68 -1.94
C THR A 41 7.21 -5.25 -1.51
N THR A 42 6.24 -4.33 -1.55
CA THR A 42 6.43 -2.93 -1.15
C THR A 42 5.24 -2.42 -0.37
N GLU A 43 5.49 -1.57 0.64
CA GLU A 43 4.43 -0.91 1.40
C GLU A 43 4.04 0.41 0.73
N VAL A 44 2.78 0.54 0.31
CA VAL A 44 2.24 1.81 -0.20
C VAL A 44 1.04 2.30 0.58
N LYS A 45 0.95 3.62 0.69
CA LYS A 45 -0.22 4.33 1.22
C LYS A 45 -1.17 4.60 0.04
N GLY A 46 -2.00 3.63 -0.33
CA GLY A 46 -2.90 3.76 -1.48
C GLY A 46 -3.44 2.41 -1.98
N LYS A 47 -3.85 2.37 -3.25
CA LYS A 47 -4.22 1.10 -3.91
C LYS A 47 -2.99 0.54 -4.63
N CYS A 48 -2.75 -0.76 -4.49
CA CYS A 48 -1.63 -1.44 -5.17
C CYS A 48 -1.68 -1.25 -6.69
N SER A 49 -2.89 -1.23 -7.27
CA SER A 49 -3.12 -1.05 -8.71
C SER A 49 -2.64 0.30 -9.27
N GLU A 50 -2.36 1.30 -8.43
CA GLU A 50 -1.76 2.57 -8.88
C GLU A 50 -0.29 2.41 -9.31
N LEU A 51 0.35 1.31 -8.89
CA LEU A 51 1.70 0.94 -9.29
C LEU A 51 1.73 0.07 -10.56
N ASP A 52 0.56 -0.34 -11.08
CA ASP A 52 0.48 -1.12 -12.30
C ASP A 52 1.01 -0.30 -13.47
N SER A 53 1.90 -0.88 -14.26
CA SER A 53 2.50 -0.21 -15.40
C SER A 53 2.72 -1.18 -16.54
N GLN A 54 2.44 -0.75 -17.77
CA GLN A 54 2.68 -1.52 -18.98
C GLN A 54 3.40 -0.62 -19.97
N THR A 55 4.56 -1.05 -20.43
CA THR A 55 5.36 -0.34 -21.42
C THR A 55 5.80 -1.33 -22.49
N THR A 56 5.47 -1.02 -23.74
CA THR A 56 5.93 -1.78 -24.91
C THR A 56 7.00 -0.98 -25.62
N THR A 57 8.19 -1.56 -25.82
CA THR A 57 9.30 -0.92 -26.54
C THR A 57 9.99 -1.97 -27.41
N ALA A 58 10.26 -1.63 -28.68
CA ALA A 58 10.92 -2.52 -29.64
C ALA A 58 10.27 -3.92 -29.77
N GLY A 59 8.95 -4.01 -29.68
CA GLY A 59 8.19 -5.27 -29.76
C GLY A 59 8.22 -6.12 -28.49
N MET A 60 8.92 -5.68 -27.45
CA MET A 60 8.92 -6.31 -26.13
C MET A 60 7.93 -5.58 -25.21
N THR A 61 7.06 -6.33 -24.54
CA THR A 61 6.10 -5.77 -23.59
C THR A 61 6.56 -6.06 -22.17
N SER A 62 6.86 -5.00 -21.41
CA SER A 62 7.16 -5.06 -20.00
C SER A 62 5.92 -4.65 -19.21
N GLU A 63 5.44 -5.52 -18.34
CA GLU A 63 4.29 -5.26 -17.47
C GLU A 63 4.74 -5.37 -16.01
N VAL A 64 4.20 -4.52 -15.15
CA VAL A 64 4.31 -4.60 -13.70
C VAL A 64 2.89 -4.63 -13.17
N LYS A 65 2.53 -5.68 -12.43
CA LYS A 65 1.22 -5.84 -11.80
C LYS A 65 1.39 -5.95 -10.29
N CYS A 66 0.71 -5.10 -9.54
CA CYS A 66 0.83 -4.96 -8.09
C CYS A 66 -0.51 -5.25 -7.41
N ASN A 67 -0.53 -6.25 -6.53
CA ASN A 67 -1.71 -6.73 -5.79
C ASN A 67 -1.56 -6.63 -4.28
#